data_AF-A0A3D1ICH7-F1
#
_entry.id   AF-A0A3D1ICH7-F1
#
_cell.length_a   1.000
_cell.length_b   1.000
_cell.length_c   1.000
_cell.angle_alpha   90.00
_cell.angle_beta   90.00
_cell.angle_gamma   90.00
#
_symmetry.space_group_name_H-M   'P 1'
#
loop_
_entity.id
_entity.type
_entity.pdbx_description
1 polymer ?
#
loop_
_entity_poly.entity_id
_entity_poly.type
_entity_poly.pdbx_seq_one_letter_code
_entity_poly.pdbx_strand_id
1 'polypeptide(L)'
;GLPVLSDADTGYGEPLGVARTVRLFEEAGLAGLHLEDQRNPKRCGHLEGKELVPPGEMAAKIRAAAEARRDPSFVIVARTDARGPEGLEAAIGRARVYLDAGADAIFPEGLRSEEEFAEFRRAVPGPLVANMTEFGVTPLIPFRRFRELGYQAVIYPMTAFRVMLRCVGEAYRTLLSEGTQAPLLDGMVGRGALYRLLGYDQAVRSDAEWAEEARKADIG
;
A
#
# COMPACT_ATOMS: atom_id res chain seq x y z
N GLY A 1 -13.29 -6.32 -7.52
CA GLY A 1 -11.87 -6.23 -7.88
C GLY A 1 -11.01 -6.70 -6.73
N LEU A 2 -9.69 -6.64 -6.85
CA LEU A 2 -8.78 -6.84 -5.72
C LEU A 2 -8.94 -5.64 -4.75
N PRO A 3 -9.03 -5.84 -3.41
CA PRO A 3 -9.04 -4.73 -2.47
C PRO A 3 -7.71 -3.98 -2.51
N VAL A 4 -7.77 -2.65 -2.56
CA VAL A 4 -6.59 -1.79 -2.63
C VAL A 4 -6.46 -0.99 -1.33
N LEU A 5 -5.32 -1.15 -0.67
CA LEU A 5 -4.87 -0.31 0.43
C LEU A 5 -3.91 0.75 -0.12
N SER A 6 -4.17 2.03 0.15
CA SER A 6 -3.33 3.12 -0.35
C SER A 6 -2.55 3.82 0.76
N ASP A 7 -1.33 4.26 0.45
CA ASP A 7 -0.63 5.27 1.25
C ASP A 7 -1.37 6.60 1.11
N ALA A 8 -1.78 7.20 2.22
CA ALA A 8 -2.42 8.52 2.26
C ALA A 8 -1.52 9.57 2.93
N ASP A 9 -0.23 9.29 3.06
CA ASP A 9 0.76 10.15 3.70
C ASP A 9 0.27 10.59 5.09
N THR A 10 0.25 11.89 5.34
CA THR A 10 -0.25 12.52 6.57
C THR A 10 -1.74 12.89 6.49
N GLY A 11 -2.45 12.42 5.46
CA GLY A 11 -3.87 12.63 5.21
C GLY A 11 -4.24 13.91 4.45
N TYR A 12 -3.25 14.54 3.81
CA TYR A 12 -3.40 15.74 2.98
C TYR A 12 -4.01 16.95 3.72
N GLY A 13 -3.75 17.07 5.03
CA GLY A 13 -4.13 18.22 5.84
C GLY A 13 -4.29 17.90 7.32
N GLU A 14 -5.10 18.74 7.97
CA GLU A 14 -5.55 18.57 9.35
C GLU A 14 -6.79 17.66 9.42
N PRO A 15 -7.40 17.36 10.59
CA PRO A 15 -8.46 16.36 10.71
C PRO A 15 -9.62 16.48 9.69
N LEU A 16 -10.01 17.70 9.31
CA LEU A 16 -11.01 17.91 8.23
C LEU A 16 -10.51 17.48 6.85
N GLY A 17 -9.23 17.70 6.55
CA GLY A 17 -8.57 17.21 5.34
C GLY A 17 -8.54 15.68 5.32
N VAL A 18 -8.18 15.06 6.44
CA VAL A 18 -8.18 13.59 6.61
C VAL A 18 -9.58 13.01 6.37
N ALA A 19 -10.61 13.59 6.98
CA ALA A 19 -12.00 13.16 6.79
C ALA A 19 -12.43 13.25 5.31
N ARG A 20 -12.02 14.32 4.61
CA ARG A 20 -12.25 14.45 3.17
C ARG A 20 -11.50 13.39 2.37
N THR A 21 -10.24 13.12 2.72
CA THR A 21 -9.42 12.08 2.08
C THR A 21 -10.07 10.72 2.17
N VAL A 22 -10.55 10.31 3.36
CA VAL A 22 -11.26 9.04 3.55
C VAL A 22 -12.46 8.91 2.61
N ARG A 23 -13.32 9.93 2.56
CA ARG A 23 -14.53 9.90 1.70
C ARG A 23 -14.19 9.79 0.22
N LEU A 24 -13.16 10.51 -0.23
CA LEU A 24 -12.70 10.46 -1.62
C LEU A 24 -12.06 9.11 -1.96
N PHE A 25 -11.32 8.50 -1.02
CA PHE A 25 -10.71 7.20 -1.22
C PHE A 25 -11.78 6.10 -1.29
N GLU A 26 -12.80 6.15 -0.44
CA GLU A 26 -13.99 5.29 -0.55
C GLU A 26 -14.69 5.46 -1.90
N GLU A 27 -14.93 6.72 -2.33
CA GLU A 27 -15.56 7.02 -3.64
C GLU A 27 -14.75 6.52 -4.83
N ALA A 28 -13.42 6.51 -4.71
CA ALA A 28 -12.51 5.92 -5.69
C ALA A 28 -12.51 4.37 -5.68
N GLY A 29 -13.24 3.74 -4.76
CA GLY A 29 -13.34 2.28 -4.65
C GLY A 29 -12.17 1.61 -3.91
N LEU A 30 -11.41 2.37 -3.11
CA LEU A 30 -10.35 1.81 -2.28
C LEU A 30 -10.93 1.05 -1.08
N ALA A 31 -10.23 0.02 -0.62
CA ALA A 31 -10.63 -0.79 0.52
C ALA A 31 -10.10 -0.24 1.86
N GLY A 32 -9.12 0.67 1.80
CA GLY A 32 -8.56 1.29 2.98
C GLY A 32 -7.40 2.21 2.65
N LEU A 33 -6.84 2.81 3.70
CA LEU A 33 -5.64 3.62 3.62
C LEU A 33 -4.77 3.49 4.86
N HIS A 34 -3.52 3.95 4.76
CA HIS A 34 -2.69 4.20 5.92
C HIS A 34 -2.27 5.66 6.06
N LEU A 35 -2.28 6.17 7.29
CA LEU A 35 -1.89 7.53 7.66
C LEU A 35 -0.66 7.50 8.56
N GLU A 36 0.30 8.39 8.35
CA GLU A 36 1.56 8.45 9.12
C GLU A 36 1.67 9.68 10.02
N ASP A 37 2.40 9.52 11.13
CA ASP A 37 2.60 10.55 12.16
C ASP A 37 3.77 11.50 11.89
N GLN A 38 4.27 11.54 10.66
CA GLN A 38 5.31 12.49 10.27
C GLN A 38 4.77 13.93 10.19
N ARG A 39 5.62 14.90 10.53
CA ARG A 39 5.38 16.31 10.26
C ARG A 39 5.57 16.57 8.76
N ASN A 40 4.67 17.33 8.15
CA ASN A 40 4.83 17.77 6.75
C ASN A 40 5.92 18.86 6.62
N PRO A 41 6.73 18.85 5.56
CA PRO A 41 6.80 17.83 4.51
C PRO A 41 7.46 16.53 5.01
N LYS A 42 6.81 15.38 4.75
CA LYS A 42 7.27 14.06 5.19
C LYS A 42 8.46 13.54 4.39
N ARG A 43 9.18 12.58 4.95
CA ARG A 43 10.30 11.86 4.33
C ARG A 43 10.00 10.36 4.23
N CYS A 44 10.78 9.64 3.43
CA CYS A 44 10.69 8.17 3.39
C CYS A 44 11.05 7.58 4.76
N GLY A 45 10.27 6.59 5.23
CA GLY A 45 10.43 5.99 6.57
C GLY A 45 11.77 5.31 6.84
N HIS A 46 12.54 4.98 5.81
CA HIS A 46 13.88 4.39 5.93
C HIS A 46 15.01 5.42 5.85
N LEU A 47 14.70 6.71 5.77
CA LEU A 47 15.69 7.80 5.81
C LEU A 47 15.81 8.41 7.22
N GLU A 48 16.96 9.02 7.50
CA GLU A 48 17.19 9.80 8.72
C GLU A 48 16.50 11.19 8.67
N GLY A 49 16.41 11.85 9.83
CA GLY A 49 15.89 13.22 9.93
C GLY A 49 14.37 13.35 9.83
N LYS A 50 13.64 12.32 10.27
CA LYS A 50 12.17 12.35 10.37
C LYS A 50 11.74 13.13 11.61
N GLU A 51 10.80 14.05 11.44
CA GLU A 51 10.15 14.74 12.55
C GLU A 51 8.71 14.24 12.67
N LEU A 52 8.26 14.02 13.90
CA LEU A 52 6.91 13.53 14.16
C LEU A 52 6.05 14.62 14.79
N VAL A 53 4.74 14.51 14.53
CA VAL A 53 3.75 15.28 15.28
C VAL A 53 3.56 14.67 16.68
N PRO A 54 3.08 15.44 17.67
CA PRO A 54 2.71 14.88 18.97
C PRO A 54 1.69 13.75 18.81
N PRO A 55 1.72 12.69 19.64
CA PRO A 55 0.80 11.55 19.52
C PRO A 55 -0.68 11.95 19.50
N GLY A 56 -1.05 12.98 20.28
CA GLY A 56 -2.42 13.49 20.33
C GLY A 56 -2.90 14.15 19.03
N GLU A 57 -1.98 14.77 18.26
CA GLU A 57 -2.31 15.36 16.96
C GLU A 57 -2.62 14.25 15.94
N MET A 58 -1.78 13.22 15.88
CA MET A 58 -2.04 12.06 15.03
C MET A 58 -3.31 11.32 15.46
N ALA A 59 -3.55 11.16 16.77
CA ALA A 59 -4.77 10.55 17.29
C ALA A 59 -6.03 11.30 16.84
N ALA A 60 -6.00 12.64 16.81
CA ALA A 60 -7.11 13.43 16.29
C ALA A 60 -7.36 13.17 14.79
N LYS A 61 -6.29 13.00 14.00
CA LYS A 61 -6.38 12.63 12.58
C LYS A 61 -6.98 11.24 12.39
N ILE A 62 -6.52 10.24 13.15
CA ILE A 62 -7.06 8.88 13.13
C ILE A 62 -8.55 8.87 13.51
N ARG A 63 -8.94 9.60 14.57
CA ARG A 63 -10.34 9.70 14.98
C ARG A 63 -11.21 10.31 13.88
N ALA A 64 -10.76 11.40 13.26
CA ALA A 64 -11.48 12.01 12.16
C ALA A 64 -11.58 11.08 10.94
N ALA A 65 -10.56 10.26 10.68
CA ALA A 65 -10.64 9.24 9.64
C ALA A 65 -11.72 8.19 9.97
N ALA A 66 -11.72 7.67 11.20
CA ALA A 66 -12.64 6.64 11.66
C ALA A 66 -14.09 7.11 11.74
N GLU A 67 -14.33 8.37 12.07
CA GLU A 67 -15.66 8.99 12.07
C GLU A 67 -16.14 9.35 10.66
N ALA A 68 -15.22 9.58 9.70
CA ALA A 68 -15.57 9.98 8.35
C ALA A 68 -15.92 8.83 7.41
N ARG A 69 -15.46 7.60 7.69
CA ARG A 69 -15.77 6.41 6.87
C ARG A 69 -17.27 6.17 6.84
N ARG A 70 -17.80 5.82 5.68
CA ARG A 70 -19.20 5.45 5.48
C ARG A 70 -19.36 3.94 5.44
N ASP A 71 -18.41 3.24 4.83
CA ASP A 71 -18.35 1.78 4.84
C ASP A 71 -17.59 1.32 6.09
N PRO A 72 -18.24 0.57 7.01
CA PRO A 72 -17.54 0.00 8.17
C PRO A 72 -16.44 -0.99 7.79
N SER A 73 -16.40 -1.47 6.55
CA SER A 73 -15.36 -2.35 6.01
C SER A 73 -14.12 -1.60 5.53
N PHE A 74 -14.18 -0.26 5.42
CA PHE A 74 -13.04 0.55 5.01
C PHE A 74 -11.99 0.59 6.13
N VAL A 75 -10.80 0.08 5.82
CA VAL A 75 -9.73 -0.14 6.80
C VAL A 75 -8.86 1.11 6.95
N ILE A 76 -8.68 1.54 8.20
CA ILE A 76 -7.81 2.67 8.56
C ILE A 76 -6.60 2.11 9.31
N VAL A 77 -5.45 2.17 8.66
CA VAL A 77 -4.18 1.75 9.26
C VAL A 77 -3.43 2.97 9.78
N ALA A 78 -3.09 2.99 11.06
CA ALA A 78 -2.20 4.02 11.59
C ALA A 78 -0.74 3.57 11.47
N ARG A 79 0.04 4.32 10.70
CA ARG A 79 1.50 4.16 10.57
C ARG A 79 2.21 5.03 11.61
N THR A 80 3.22 4.48 12.27
CA THR A 80 4.13 5.27 13.12
C THR A 80 5.57 5.13 12.66
N ASP A 81 6.24 6.27 12.49
CA ASP A 81 7.64 6.38 12.11
C ASP A 81 8.60 6.54 13.31
N ALA A 82 8.05 6.43 14.53
CA ALA A 82 8.72 6.74 15.80
C ALA A 82 9.89 5.84 16.16
N ARG A 83 9.99 4.63 15.59
CA ARG A 83 11.10 3.74 15.91
C ARG A 83 12.46 4.39 15.63
N GLY A 84 12.58 5.13 14.54
CA GLY A 84 13.81 5.81 14.15
C GLY A 84 14.23 6.91 15.13
N PRO A 85 13.43 7.98 15.28
CA PRO A 85 13.79 9.16 16.08
C PRO A 85 13.57 9.00 17.59
N GLU A 86 12.61 8.19 18.04
CA GLU A 86 12.17 8.15 19.45
C GLU A 86 12.36 6.77 20.12
N GLY A 87 12.64 5.72 19.34
CA GLY A 87 12.88 4.36 19.85
C GLY A 87 11.65 3.45 19.84
N LEU A 88 11.85 2.18 20.20
CA LEU A 88 10.82 1.14 20.13
C LEU A 88 9.67 1.39 21.12
N GLU A 89 10.00 1.72 22.36
CA GLU A 89 8.99 2.02 23.41
C GLU A 89 8.07 3.19 23.04
N ALA A 90 8.62 4.25 22.45
CA ALA A 90 7.84 5.38 21.96
C ALA A 90 6.90 4.98 20.82
N ALA A 91 7.37 4.14 19.88
CA ALA A 91 6.53 3.59 18.81
C ALA A 91 5.39 2.73 19.35
N ILE A 92 5.64 1.88 20.36
CA ILE A 92 4.62 1.07 21.04
C ILE A 92 3.59 1.97 21.73
N GLY A 93 4.04 3.00 22.45
CA GLY A 93 3.16 3.96 23.13
C GLY A 93 2.23 4.68 22.15
N ARG A 94 2.78 5.19 21.03
CA ARG A 94 2.02 5.82 19.95
C ARG A 94 1.01 4.87 19.32
N ALA A 95 1.42 3.63 19.02
CA ALA A 95 0.54 2.63 18.44
C ALA A 95 -0.72 2.37 19.28
N ARG A 96 -0.57 2.27 20.60
CA ARG A 96 -1.72 2.10 21.51
C ARG A 96 -2.65 3.31 21.47
N VAL A 97 -2.10 4.52 21.51
CA VAL A 97 -2.87 5.76 21.38
C VAL A 97 -3.65 5.81 20.06
N TYR A 98 -3.06 5.33 18.96
CA TYR A 98 -3.71 5.33 17.66
C TYR A 98 -4.81 4.26 17.55
N LEU A 99 -4.63 3.09 18.18
CA LEU A 99 -5.71 2.10 18.33
C LEU A 99 -6.88 2.67 19.14
N ASP A 100 -6.60 3.31 20.28
CA ASP A 100 -7.63 3.96 21.11
C ASP A 100 -8.36 5.09 20.38
N ALA A 101 -7.71 5.71 19.39
CA ALA A 101 -8.31 6.73 18.54
C ALA A 101 -9.20 6.17 17.42
N GLY A 102 -9.19 4.85 17.19
CA GLY A 102 -10.05 4.19 16.21
C GLY A 102 -9.33 3.63 14.97
N ALA A 103 -8.00 3.48 14.99
CA ALA A 103 -7.31 2.74 13.94
C ALA A 103 -7.69 1.25 13.98
N ASP A 104 -7.91 0.66 12.81
CA ASP A 104 -8.25 -0.77 12.70
C ASP A 104 -6.99 -1.66 12.69
N ALA A 105 -5.84 -1.10 12.32
CA ALA A 105 -4.55 -1.77 12.33
C ALA A 105 -3.39 -0.80 12.56
N ILE A 106 -2.24 -1.32 13.00
CA ILE A 106 -1.01 -0.54 13.16
C ILE A 106 0.08 -1.00 12.19
N PHE A 107 0.76 -0.03 11.59
CA PHE A 107 1.96 -0.23 10.80
C PHE A 107 3.18 0.41 11.52
N PRO A 108 4.01 -0.37 12.24
CA PRO A 108 5.27 0.12 12.77
C PRO A 108 6.34 0.20 11.68
N GLU A 109 6.77 1.40 11.34
CA GLU A 109 7.82 1.61 10.34
C GLU A 109 9.22 1.49 10.94
N GLY A 110 10.13 0.88 10.18
CA GLY A 110 11.57 0.89 10.47
C GLY A 110 12.01 0.06 11.67
N LEU A 111 11.25 -0.99 12.05
CA LEU A 111 11.73 -2.00 13.00
C LEU A 111 12.97 -2.71 12.45
N ARG A 112 13.96 -2.96 13.31
CA ARG A 112 15.33 -3.31 12.87
C ARG A 112 15.65 -4.80 12.92
N SER A 113 14.80 -5.62 13.52
CA SER A 113 15.01 -7.06 13.59
C SER A 113 13.72 -7.83 13.85
N GLU A 114 13.75 -9.16 13.67
CA GLU A 114 12.62 -10.03 14.02
C GLU A 114 12.25 -9.92 15.51
N GLU A 115 13.23 -9.72 16.39
CA GLU A 115 13.03 -9.54 17.82
C GLU A 115 12.22 -8.27 18.11
N GLU A 116 12.51 -7.16 17.42
CA GLU A 116 11.71 -5.94 17.55
C GLU A 116 10.27 -6.15 17.05
N PHE A 117 10.07 -6.87 15.94
CA PHE A 117 8.73 -7.21 15.47
C PHE A 117 7.97 -8.09 16.48
N ALA A 118 8.64 -9.05 17.11
CA ALA A 118 8.07 -9.91 18.14
C ALA A 118 7.73 -9.14 19.42
N GLU A 119 8.59 -8.21 19.83
CA GLU A 119 8.35 -7.32 20.97
C GLU A 119 7.18 -6.38 20.72
N PHE A 120 7.15 -5.73 19.55
CA PHE A 120 6.05 -4.86 19.15
C PHE A 120 4.72 -5.63 19.13
N ARG A 121 4.70 -6.85 18.58
CA ARG A 121 3.51 -7.71 18.61
C ARG A 121 3.03 -7.99 20.03
N ARG A 122 3.93 -8.37 20.94
CA ARG A 122 3.56 -8.68 22.33
C ARG A 122 2.95 -7.47 23.03
N ALA A 123 3.40 -6.26 22.68
CA ALA A 123 2.99 -5.03 23.35
C ALA A 123 1.75 -4.36 22.74
N VAL A 124 1.47 -4.56 21.45
CA VAL A 124 0.41 -3.86 20.72
C VAL A 124 -0.70 -4.85 20.32
N PRO A 125 -1.93 -4.69 20.86
CA PRO A 125 -3.05 -5.55 20.49
C PRO A 125 -3.57 -5.24 19.08
N GLY A 126 -4.49 -6.07 18.58
CA GLY A 126 -5.12 -5.86 17.28
C GLY A 126 -4.23 -6.16 16.07
N PRO A 127 -4.73 -5.89 14.86
CA PRO A 127 -4.03 -6.18 13.61
C PRO A 127 -2.78 -5.35 13.37
N LEU A 128 -1.72 -5.97 12.83
CA LEU A 128 -0.47 -5.34 12.46
C LEU A 128 -0.10 -5.56 11.00
N VAL A 129 0.54 -4.55 10.41
CA VAL A 129 1.09 -4.56 9.06
C VAL A 129 2.61 -4.44 9.13
N ALA A 130 3.33 -5.29 8.40
CA ALA A 130 4.77 -5.17 8.22
C ALA A 130 5.10 -4.62 6.82
N ASN A 131 6.15 -3.81 6.72
CA ASN A 131 6.64 -3.26 5.45
C ASN A 131 7.97 -3.89 5.06
N MET A 132 7.97 -4.68 3.98
CA MET A 132 9.15 -5.36 3.44
C MET A 132 9.65 -4.68 2.17
N THR A 133 10.06 -3.41 2.28
CA THR A 133 10.79 -2.73 1.20
C THR A 133 12.27 -3.14 1.19
N GLU A 134 12.86 -3.12 -0.01
CA GLU A 134 14.27 -3.36 -0.20
C GLU A 134 15.11 -2.13 0.15
N PHE A 135 16.40 -2.38 0.45
CA PHE A 135 17.42 -1.35 0.69
C PHE A 135 17.07 -0.40 1.87
N GLY A 136 16.29 -0.89 2.83
CA GLY A 136 15.93 -0.19 4.05
C GLY A 136 16.74 -0.66 5.26
N VAL A 137 16.29 -0.24 6.44
CA VAL A 137 16.90 -0.59 7.73
C VAL A 137 16.43 -1.95 8.27
N THR A 138 15.33 -2.48 7.73
CA THR A 138 14.70 -3.72 8.17
C THR A 138 15.28 -4.91 7.38
N PRO A 139 15.70 -6.01 8.02
CA PRO A 139 16.12 -7.21 7.30
C PRO A 139 14.94 -7.82 6.51
N LEU A 140 15.23 -8.45 5.38
CA LEU A 140 14.21 -9.08 4.55
C LEU A 140 13.70 -10.37 5.23
N ILE A 141 12.50 -10.28 5.82
CA ILE A 141 11.86 -11.37 6.55
C ILE A 141 10.74 -11.98 5.68
N PRO A 142 10.67 -13.32 5.53
CA PRO A 142 9.60 -13.96 4.75
C PRO A 142 8.21 -13.70 5.34
N PHE A 143 7.17 -13.52 4.51
CA PHE A 143 5.80 -13.30 4.99
C PHE A 143 5.27 -14.42 5.90
N ARG A 144 5.74 -15.66 5.71
CA ARG A 144 5.38 -16.80 6.56
C ARG A 144 5.83 -16.58 8.00
N ARG A 145 6.98 -15.94 8.19
CA ARG A 145 7.52 -15.60 9.50
C ARG A 145 6.68 -14.51 10.17
N PHE A 146 6.25 -13.50 9.43
CA PHE A 146 5.29 -12.50 9.94
C PHE A 146 3.98 -13.12 10.40
N ARG A 147 3.47 -14.11 9.66
CA ARG A 147 2.27 -14.85 10.06
C ARG A 147 2.47 -15.58 11.40
N GLU A 148 3.62 -16.22 11.60
CA GLU A 148 3.98 -16.86 12.89
C GLU A 148 4.11 -15.85 14.03
N LEU A 149 4.66 -14.68 13.72
CA LEU A 149 4.74 -13.55 14.66
C LEU A 149 3.39 -12.86 14.89
N GLY A 150 2.31 -13.24 14.20
CA GLY A 150 0.97 -12.69 14.42
C GLY A 150 0.67 -11.36 13.71
N TYR A 151 1.38 -11.05 12.64
CA TYR A 151 1.07 -9.93 11.72
C TYR A 151 0.05 -10.38 10.66
N GLN A 152 -0.88 -9.50 10.31
CA GLN A 152 -2.03 -9.79 9.45
C GLN A 152 -1.74 -9.47 7.99
N ALA A 153 -0.86 -8.50 7.73
CA ALA A 153 -0.48 -8.11 6.38
C ALA A 153 1.02 -7.82 6.28
N VAL A 154 1.56 -8.05 5.08
CA VAL A 154 2.92 -7.66 4.71
C VAL A 154 2.82 -6.92 3.38
N ILE A 155 3.30 -5.67 3.34
CA ILE A 155 3.36 -4.88 2.12
C ILE A 155 4.74 -4.97 1.48
N TYR A 156 4.74 -5.05 0.15
CA TYR A 156 5.93 -5.09 -0.70
C TYR A 156 5.89 -3.88 -1.65
N PRO A 157 6.09 -2.66 -1.13
CA PRO A 157 5.63 -1.44 -1.79
C PRO A 157 6.35 -1.15 -3.10
N MET A 158 7.61 -1.57 -3.24
CA MET A 158 8.47 -1.19 -4.37
C MET A 158 9.04 -2.37 -5.15
N THR A 159 8.83 -3.62 -4.72
CA THR A 159 9.47 -4.82 -5.32
C THR A 159 9.20 -4.93 -6.82
N ALA A 160 7.92 -4.97 -7.21
CA ALA A 160 7.53 -5.11 -8.60
C ALA A 160 8.00 -3.92 -9.44
N PHE A 161 7.90 -2.71 -8.89
CA PHE A 161 8.33 -1.49 -9.57
C PHE A 161 9.85 -1.46 -9.82
N ARG A 162 10.66 -1.84 -8.83
CA ARG A 162 12.12 -1.92 -8.97
C ARG A 162 12.55 -2.99 -9.97
N VAL A 163 11.89 -4.15 -9.97
CA VAL A 163 12.13 -5.20 -10.98
C VAL A 163 11.79 -4.70 -12.37
N MET A 164 10.63 -4.05 -12.54
CA MET A 164 10.21 -3.45 -13.80
C MET A 164 11.23 -2.42 -14.30
N LEU A 165 11.69 -1.50 -13.45
CA LEU A 165 12.67 -0.48 -13.81
C LEU A 165 13.97 -1.10 -14.35
N ARG A 166 14.45 -2.19 -13.73
CA ARG A 166 15.62 -2.92 -14.23
C ARG A 166 15.38 -3.46 -15.65
N CYS A 167 14.27 -4.17 -15.85
CA CYS A 167 13.91 -4.78 -17.14
C CYS A 167 13.74 -3.71 -18.24
N VAL A 168 13.09 -2.59 -17.93
CA VAL A 168 12.94 -1.46 -18.87
C VAL A 168 14.31 -0.88 -19.24
N GLY A 169 15.20 -0.70 -18.26
CA GLY A 169 16.55 -0.22 -18.51
C GLY A 169 17.39 -1.18 -19.36
N GLU A 170 17.25 -2.49 -19.17
CA GLU A 170 17.86 -3.52 -20.00
C GLU A 170 17.32 -3.47 -21.44
N ALA A 171 16.01 -3.34 -21.61
CA ALA A 171 15.37 -3.28 -22.91
C ALA A 171 15.88 -2.08 -23.74
N TYR A 172 15.98 -0.90 -23.13
CA TYR A 172 16.52 0.28 -23.83
C TYR A 172 18.00 0.14 -24.17
N ARG A 173 18.80 -0.50 -23.31
CA ARG A 173 20.21 -0.78 -23.62
C ARG A 173 20.35 -1.69 -24.85
N THR A 174 19.56 -2.76 -24.92
CA THR A 174 19.55 -3.66 -26.09
C THR A 174 19.10 -2.96 -27.36
N LEU A 175 18.06 -2.12 -27.29
CA LEU A 175 17.61 -1.34 -28.45
C LEU A 175 18.71 -0.40 -28.98
N LEU A 176 19.48 0.23 -28.08
CA LEU A 176 20.57 1.12 -28.46
C LEU A 176 21.78 0.38 -29.03
N SER A 177 22.14 -0.79 -28.49
CA SER A 177 23.32 -1.54 -28.94
C SER A 177 23.07 -2.36 -30.20
N GLU A 178 21.92 -3.05 -30.26
CA GLU A 178 21.62 -4.01 -31.33
C GLU A 178 20.77 -3.40 -32.46
N GLY A 179 20.15 -2.23 -32.23
CA GLY A 179 19.19 -1.63 -33.15
C GLY A 179 17.87 -2.43 -33.28
N THR A 180 17.66 -3.43 -32.42
CA THR A 180 16.48 -4.30 -32.44
C THR A 180 16.22 -4.93 -31.06
N GLN A 181 14.95 -5.24 -30.77
CA GLN A 181 14.54 -5.98 -29.58
C GLN A 181 14.57 -7.50 -29.74
N ALA A 182 15.02 -8.03 -30.89
CA ALA A 182 14.97 -9.47 -31.18
C ALA A 182 15.57 -10.37 -30.07
N PRO A 183 16.70 -10.00 -29.40
CA PRO A 183 17.24 -10.79 -28.29
C PRO A 183 16.35 -10.85 -27.04
N LEU A 184 15.37 -9.96 -26.91
CA LEU A 184 14.52 -9.85 -25.72
C LEU A 184 13.24 -10.70 -25.84
N LEU A 185 12.95 -11.30 -26.99
CA LEU A 185 11.64 -11.92 -27.27
C LEU A 185 11.25 -12.99 -26.25
N ASP A 186 12.18 -13.83 -25.80
CA ASP A 186 11.91 -14.90 -24.82
C ASP A 186 11.53 -14.35 -23.44
N GLY A 187 11.90 -13.11 -23.12
CA GLY A 187 11.59 -12.44 -21.86
C GLY A 187 10.32 -11.59 -21.90
N MET A 188 9.65 -11.46 -23.05
CA MET A 188 8.47 -10.61 -23.20
C MET A 188 7.17 -11.36 -22.92
N VAL A 189 6.19 -10.64 -22.37
CA VAL A 189 4.81 -11.14 -22.32
C VAL A 189 4.26 -11.20 -23.75
N GLY A 190 4.02 -12.41 -24.25
CA GLY A 190 3.45 -12.62 -25.56
C GLY A 190 2.04 -12.04 -25.70
N ARG A 191 1.65 -11.69 -26.94
CA ARG A 191 0.38 -11.01 -27.24
C ARG A 191 -0.86 -11.70 -26.67
N GLY A 192 -0.95 -13.03 -26.80
CA GLY A 192 -2.09 -13.79 -26.27
C GLY A 192 -2.16 -13.76 -24.73
N ALA A 193 -1.01 -13.76 -24.05
CA ALA A 193 -0.98 -13.61 -22.60
C ALA A 193 -1.40 -12.19 -22.17
N LEU A 194 -0.96 -11.17 -22.92
CA LEU A 194 -1.40 -9.78 -22.72
C LEU A 194 -2.91 -9.63 -22.90
N TYR A 195 -3.50 -10.22 -23.93
CA TYR A 195 -4.95 -10.13 -24.17
C TYR A 195 -5.77 -10.79 -23.06
N ARG A 196 -5.35 -11.96 -22.59
CA ARG A 196 -5.98 -12.59 -21.43
C ARG A 196 -5.88 -11.72 -20.18
N LEU A 197 -4.71 -11.10 -19.95
CA LEU A 197 -4.52 -10.19 -18.82
C LEU A 197 -5.43 -8.96 -18.88
N LEU A 198 -5.63 -8.41 -20.08
CA LEU A 198 -6.50 -7.25 -20.31
C LEU A 198 -8.00 -7.60 -20.40
N GLY A 199 -8.37 -8.89 -20.34
CA GLY A 199 -9.75 -9.33 -20.55
C GLY A 199 -10.26 -9.11 -21.99
N TYR A 200 -9.35 -8.96 -22.96
CA TYR A 200 -9.69 -8.55 -24.33
C TYR A 200 -10.62 -9.54 -25.03
N ASP A 201 -10.43 -10.84 -24.80
CA ASP A 201 -11.28 -11.89 -25.41
C ASP A 201 -12.75 -11.77 -24.99
N GLN A 202 -13.02 -11.31 -23.75
CA GLN A 202 -14.38 -11.08 -23.27
C GLN A 202 -14.98 -9.82 -23.90
N ALA A 203 -14.19 -8.77 -24.07
CA ALA A 203 -14.63 -7.53 -24.71
C ALA A 203 -15.04 -7.77 -26.16
N VAL A 204 -14.23 -8.49 -26.93
CA VAL A 204 -14.53 -8.83 -28.34
C VAL A 204 -15.79 -9.70 -28.44
N ARG A 205 -15.98 -10.66 -27.52
CA ARG A 205 -17.20 -11.48 -27.51
C ARG A 205 -18.45 -10.63 -27.23
N SER A 206 -18.37 -9.76 -26.23
CA SER A 206 -19.50 -8.91 -25.83
C SER A 206 -19.88 -7.96 -26.96
N ASP A 207 -18.90 -7.37 -27.65
CA ASP A 207 -19.12 -6.49 -28.81
C ASP A 207 -19.85 -7.22 -29.95
N ALA A 208 -19.43 -8.46 -30.26
CA ALA A 208 -20.09 -9.28 -31.27
C ALA A 208 -21.53 -9.64 -30.90
N GLU A 209 -21.79 -9.98 -29.63
CA GLU A 209 -23.12 -10.29 -29.10
C GLU A 209 -24.04 -9.06 -29.19
N TRP A 210 -23.57 -7.88 -28.74
CA TRP A 210 -24.34 -6.64 -28.82
C TRP A 210 -24.64 -6.23 -30.27
N ALA A 211 -23.68 -6.39 -31.18
CA ALA A 211 -23.89 -6.12 -32.60
C ALA A 211 -24.92 -7.08 -33.22
N GLU A 212 -24.99 -8.33 -32.76
CA GLU A 212 -26.00 -9.29 -33.20
C GLU A 212 -27.39 -8.99 -32.63
N GLU A 213 -27.48 -8.62 -31.34
CA GLU A 213 -28.72 -8.18 -30.71
C GLU A 213 -29.31 -6.95 -31.40
N ALA A 214 -28.48 -5.95 -31.70
CA ALA A 214 -28.88 -4.75 -32.42
C ALA A 214 -29.45 -5.09 -33.82
N ARG A 215 -28.79 -5.99 -34.56
CA ARG A 215 -29.28 -6.45 -35.86
C ARG A 215 -30.63 -7.17 -35.77
N LYS A 216 -30.91 -7.90 -34.69
CA LYS A 216 -32.19 -8.59 -34.50
C LYS A 216 -33.32 -7.63 -34.13
N ALA A 217 -33.01 -6.55 -33.41
CA ALA A 217 -33.97 -5.54 -33.00
C ALA A 217 -34.51 -4.69 -34.18
N ASP A 218 -33.70 -4.47 -35.23
CA ASP A 218 -34.10 -3.69 -36.42
C ASP A 218 -35.00 -4.47 -37.41
N ILE A 219 -35.27 -5.77 -37.16
CA ILE A 219 -36.07 -6.66 -38.05
C ILE A 219 -37.45 -6.98 -37.43
N GLY A 220 -37.81 -6.35 -36.30
CA GLY A 220 -39.12 -6.46 -35.65
C GLY A 220 -39.94 -5.17 -35.78
#